data_AF-A0A0Z8GMA8-F1
#
_entry.id   AF-A0A0Z8GMA8-F1
#
_cell.length_a   1.000
_cell.length_b   1.000
_cell.length_c   1.000
_cell.angle_alpha   90.00
_cell.angle_beta   90.00
_cell.angle_gamma   90.00
#
_symmetry.space_group_name_H-M   'P 1'
#
loop_
_entity.id
_entity.type
_entity.pdbx_description
1 polymer ?
#
loop_
_entity_poly.entity_id
_entity_poly.type
_entity_poly.pdbx_seq_one_letter_code
_entity_poly.pdbx_strand_id
1 'polypeptide(L)' 'MWDRQIDSLEVSYATLMTAMEDGFEEGLERGREEGREEGLMYSARNLLLAGFDVAVISNSLNLSLEQVLQLQSELNANS' A
#
# COMPACT_ATOMS: atom_id res chain seq x y z
N MET A 1 -38.10 31.83 8.64
CA MET A 1 -36.99 32.10 7.68
C MET A 1 -35.60 31.79 8.27
N TRP A 2 -35.53 31.02 9.37
CA TRP A 2 -34.28 30.59 10.01
C TRP A 2 -33.91 29.15 9.63
N ASP A 3 -34.91 28.31 9.38
CA ASP A 3 -34.75 26.89 9.07
C ASP A 3 -33.85 26.65 7.83
N ARG A 4 -34.08 27.39 6.73
CA ARG A 4 -33.28 27.24 5.50
C ARG A 4 -31.78 27.54 5.66
N GLN A 5 -31.40 28.40 6.60
CA GLN A 5 -29.98 28.71 6.84
C GLN A 5 -29.32 27.64 7.71
N ILE A 6 -30.06 27.07 8.66
CA ILE A 6 -29.59 25.93 9.47
C ILE A 6 -29.46 24.68 8.59
N ASP A 7 -30.46 24.39 7.74
CA ASP A 7 -30.41 23.27 6.79
C ASP A 7 -29.18 23.34 5.87
N SER A 8 -28.84 24.55 5.40
CA SER A 8 -27.67 24.77 4.55
C SER A 8 -26.34 24.56 5.28
N LEU A 9 -26.27 24.87 6.57
CA LEU A 9 -25.08 24.66 7.39
C LEU A 9 -24.90 23.19 7.74
N GLU A 10 -26.00 22.48 8.05
CA GLU A 10 -25.99 21.07 8.36
C GLU A 10 -25.54 20.22 7.16
N VAL A 11 -26.07 20.49 5.97
CA VAL A 11 -25.63 19.83 4.73
C VAL A 11 -24.16 20.10 4.43
N SER A 12 -23.70 21.34 4.64
CA SER A 12 -22.29 21.73 4.44
C SER A 12 -21.36 21.00 5.41
N TYR A 13 -21.73 20.93 6.69
CA TYR A 13 -20.97 20.23 7.72
C TYR A 13 -20.93 18.73 7.47
N ALA A 14 -22.07 18.11 7.16
CA ALA A 14 -22.13 16.69 6.83
C ALA A 14 -21.23 16.35 5.64
N THR A 15 -21.27 17.17 4.58
CA THR A 15 -20.41 16.98 3.39
C THR A 15 -18.92 17.07 3.74
N LEU A 16 -18.53 18.06 4.56
CA LEU A 16 -17.14 18.22 5.00
C LEU A 16 -16.67 17.06 5.89
N MET A 17 -17.54 16.58 6.79
CA MET A 17 -17.24 15.46 7.68
C MET A 17 -17.03 14.17 6.87
N THR A 18 -17.92 13.86 5.93
CA THR A 18 -17.78 12.69 5.06
C THR A 18 -16.51 12.79 4.21
N ALA A 19 -16.22 13.94 3.61
CA ALA A 19 -14.99 14.11 2.82
C ALA A 19 -13.71 13.94 3.66
N MET A 20 -13.74 14.33 4.93
CA MET A 20 -12.61 14.13 5.86
C MET A 20 -12.46 12.67 6.26
N GLU A 21 -13.58 12.00 6.57
CA GLU A 21 -13.61 10.57 6.91
C GLU A 21 -13.10 9.71 5.75
N ASP A 22 -13.63 9.94 4.55
CA ASP A 22 -13.22 9.26 3.32
C ASP A 22 -11.72 9.47 3.05
N GLY A 23 -11.24 10.71 3.14
CA GLY A 23 -9.83 11.03 2.91
C GLY A 23 -8.90 10.37 3.93
N PHE A 24 -9.33 10.25 5.18
CA PHE A 24 -8.57 9.55 6.22
C PHE A 24 -8.53 8.03 5.98
N GLU A 25 -9.68 7.43 5.64
CA GLU A 25 -9.78 6.00 5.35
C GLU A 25 -8.96 5.62 4.11
N GLU A 26 -9.06 6.39 3.02
CA GLU A 26 -8.23 6.19 1.83
C GLU A 26 -6.74 6.34 2.10
N GLY A 27 -6.36 7.30 2.94
CA GLY A 27 -4.95 7.51 3.31
C GLY A 27 -4.40 6.35 4.13
N LEU A 28 -5.20 5.84 5.07
CA LEU A 28 -4.83 4.70 5.91
C LEU A 28 -4.71 3.41 5.10
N GLU A 29 -5.65 3.16 4.18
CA GLU A 29 -5.62 1.97 3.32
C GLU A 29 -4.41 2.01 2.38
N ARG A 30 -4.17 3.15 1.71
CA ARG A 30 -2.98 3.31 0.85
C ARG A 30 -1.69 3.12 1.62
N GLY A 31 -1.55 3.74 2.79
CA GLY A 31 -0.34 3.59 3.61
C GLY A 31 -0.11 2.16 4.09
N ARG A 32 -1.18 1.40 4.39
CA ARG A 32 -1.07 -0.03 4.71
C ARG A 32 -0.61 -0.85 3.52
N GLU A 33 -1.17 -0.62 2.34
CA GLU A 33 -0.83 -1.38 1.13
C GLU A 33 0.61 -1.10 0.70
N GLU A 34 1.01 0.19 0.61
CA GLU A 34 2.38 0.60 0.27
C GLU A 34 3.39 0.01 1.27
N GLY A 35 3.13 0.12 2.57
CA GLY A 35 4.03 -0.44 3.59
C GLY A 35 4.14 -1.97 3.53
N ARG A 36 3.05 -2.66 3.16
CA ARG A 36 3.05 -4.11 2.95
C ARG A 36 3.91 -4.49 1.74
N GLU A 37 3.74 -3.80 0.61
CA GLU A 37 4.50 -4.04 -0.62
C GLU A 37 5.99 -3.75 -0.42
N GLU A 38 6.34 -2.61 0.16
CA GLU A 38 7.74 -2.24 0.46
C GLU A 38 8.40 -3.28 1.39
N GLY A 39 7.69 -3.72 2.43
CA GLY A 39 8.17 -4.73 3.37
C GLY A 39 8.43 -6.09 2.71
N LEU A 40 7.56 -6.50 1.80
CA LEU A 40 7.75 -7.74 1.02
C LEU A 40 8.95 -7.64 0.09
N MET A 41 9.08 -6.54 -0.63
CA MET A 41 10.20 -6.32 -1.56
C MET A 41 11.55 -6.24 -0.83
N TYR A 42 11.59 -5.56 0.31
CA TYR A 42 12.77 -5.51 1.17
C TYR A 42 13.16 -6.91 1.67
N SER A 43 12.18 -7.69 2.14
CA SER A 43 12.41 -9.06 2.62
C SER A 43 12.89 -9.97 1.51
N ALA A 44 12.25 -9.93 0.33
CA ALA A 44 12.65 -10.72 -0.84
C ALA A 44 14.08 -10.39 -1.28
N ARG A 45 14.44 -9.10 -1.32
CA ARG A 45 15.79 -8.64 -1.64
C ARG A 45 16.83 -9.22 -0.68
N ASN A 46 16.58 -9.12 0.62
CA ASN A 46 17.51 -9.63 1.62
C ASN A 46 17.68 -11.14 1.54
N LEU A 47 16.60 -11.88 1.29
CA LEU A 47 16.65 -13.34 1.11
C LEU A 47 17.43 -13.73 -0.15
N LEU A 48 17.23 -13.01 -1.26
CA LEU A 48 18.01 -13.21 -2.49
C LEU A 48 19.51 -12.97 -2.25
N LEU A 49 19.86 -11.87 -1.57
CA LEU A 49 21.25 -11.56 -1.22
C LEU A 49 21.86 -12.58 -0.25
N ALA A 50 21.05 -13.18 0.62
CA ALA A 50 21.45 -14.27 1.49
C ALA A 50 21.57 -15.63 0.77
N GLY A 51 21.23 -15.70 -0.53
CA GLY A 51 21.40 -16.89 -1.36
C GLY A 51 20.23 -17.89 -1.30
N PHE A 52 19.06 -17.47 -0.82
CA PHE A 52 17.87 -18.32 -0.86
C PHE A 52 17.33 -18.51 -2.29
N ASP A 53 16.75 -19.68 -2.54
CA ASP A 53 16.14 -20.02 -3.82
C ASP A 53 14.88 -19.17 -4.09
N VAL A 54 14.74 -18.69 -5.32
CA VAL A 54 13.62 -17.90 -5.83
C VAL A 54 12.26 -18.56 -5.53
N ALA A 55 12.15 -19.88 -5.71
CA ALA A 55 10.92 -20.61 -5.46
C ALA A 55 10.55 -20.67 -3.97
N VAL A 56 11.55 -20.72 -3.08
CA VAL A 56 11.32 -20.67 -1.63
C VAL A 56 10.86 -19.27 -1.22
N ILE A 57 11.47 -18.23 -1.77
CA ILE A 57 11.11 -16.83 -1.48
C ILE A 57 9.69 -16.53 -1.97
N SER A 58 9.37 -16.92 -3.21
CA SER A 58 8.04 -16.75 -3.81
C SER A 58 6.95 -17.39 -2.94
N ASN A 59 7.14 -18.64 -2.52
CA ASN A 59 6.18 -19.32 -1.64
C ASN A 59 6.10 -18.70 -0.24
N SER A 60 7.23 -18.28 0.34
CA SER A 60 7.26 -17.76 1.72
C SER A 60 6.64 -16.38 1.86
N LEU A 61 6.82 -15.53 0.84
CA LEU A 61 6.32 -14.16 0.82
C LEU A 61 5.03 -13.99 0.02
N ASN A 62 4.50 -15.10 -0.52
CA ASN A 62 3.33 -15.13 -1.40
C ASN A 62 3.46 -14.14 -2.58
N LEU A 63 4.67 -14.06 -3.13
CA LEU A 63 5.01 -13.27 -4.31
C LEU A 63 5.00 -14.16 -5.56
N SER A 64 4.75 -13.60 -6.74
CA SER A 64 4.88 -14.38 -7.96
C SER A 64 6.35 -14.71 -8.25
N LEU A 65 6.60 -15.86 -8.88
CA LEU A 65 7.95 -16.24 -9.32
C LEU A 65 8.56 -15.16 -10.23
N GLU A 66 7.75 -14.58 -11.11
CA GLU A 66 8.16 -13.51 -12.02
C GLU A 66 8.67 -12.27 -11.27
N GLN A 67 7.96 -11.84 -10.22
CA GLN A 67 8.36 -10.70 -9.40
C GLN A 67 9.71 -10.93 -8.72
N VAL A 68 9.93 -12.13 -8.16
CA VAL A 68 11.19 -12.47 -7.48
C VAL A 68 12.33 -12.60 -8.48
N LEU A 69 12.08 -13.17 -9.67
CA LEU A 69 13.07 -13.26 -10.76
C LEU A 69 13.48 -11.89 -11.27
N GLN A 70 12.51 -11.01 -11.51
CA GLN A 70 12.78 -9.63 -11.93
C GLN A 70 13.66 -8.92 -10.89
N LEU A 71 13.31 -9.03 -9.61
CA LEU A 71 14.10 -8.45 -8.52
C LEU A 71 15.54 -9.01 -8.47
N GLN A 72 15.71 -10.31 -8.72
CA GLN A 72 17.03 -10.93 -8.80
C GLN A 72 17.84 -10.40 -9.99
N SER A 73 17.22 -10.24 -11.16
CA SER A 73 17.87 -9.65 -12.34
C SER A 73 18.30 -8.20 -12.08
N GLU A 74 17.45 -7.40 -11.43
CA GLU A 74 17.76 -6.01 -11.06
C GLU A 74 18.94 -5.93 -10.08
N LEU A 75 19.04 -6.85 -9.11
CA LEU A 75 20.17 -6.92 -8.18
C LEU A 75 21.49 -7.25 -8.89
N ASN A 76 21.45 -8.21 -9.81
CA ASN A 76 22.62 -8.64 -10.58
C ASN A 76 23.07 -7.59 -11.60
N ALA A 77 22.14 -6.80 -12.16
CA ALA A 77 22.44 -5.73 -13.11
C ALA A 77 23.08 -4.49 -12.44
N ASN A 78 22.88 -4.32 -11.12
CA ASN A 78 23.41 -3.21 -10.33
C ASN A 78 24.67 -3.57 -9.51
N SER A 79 25.19 -4.80 -9.66
CA SER A 79 26.45 -5.27 -9.06
C SER A 79 27.61 -5.18 -10.06
#